data_AF-A0A6L9Z9L2-F1
#
_entry.id   AF-A0A6L9Z9L2-F1
#
_cell.length_a   1.000
_cell.length_b   1.000
_cell.length_c   1.000
_cell.angle_alpha   90.00
_cell.angle_beta   90.00
_cell.angle_gamma   90.00
#
_symmetry.space_group_name_H-M   'P 1'
#
loop_
_entity.id
_entity.type
_entity.pdbx_description
1 polymer ?
#
loop_
_entity_poly.entity_id
_entity_poly.type
_entity_poly.pdbx_seq_one_letter_code
_entity_poly.pdbx_strand_id
1 'polypeptide(L)'
;MTTLQARKLSLKDVHHLLGIKPLYNGLFAPLLTLEPLTETEQEELVNIQDEFRNYWLEGKVSEGQVRLVSVAPLLRLAGFHRPPIKLNVEEEIARIYIEDEDTYITGRFDIVAVNRQGQQAIPLWILVVESKNSDVDVSTRHLHNTLKF
;
A
#
# COMPACT_ATOMS: atom_id res chain seq x y z
N MET A 1 -3.27 -3.16 30.22
CA MET A 1 -3.76 -3.28 28.83
C MET A 1 -4.10 -1.94 28.22
N THR A 2 -3.27 -1.49 27.28
CA THR A 2 -3.47 -0.26 26.50
C THR A 2 -3.91 -0.61 25.08
N THR A 3 -4.94 0.07 24.57
CA THR A 3 -5.41 -0.10 23.19
C THR A 3 -4.96 1.06 22.33
N LEU A 4 -4.15 0.76 21.31
CA LEU A 4 -3.71 1.73 20.32
C LEU A 4 -4.54 1.60 19.04
N GLN A 5 -5.00 2.73 18.52
CA GLN A 5 -5.75 2.81 17.27
C GLN A 5 -4.79 3.08 16.12
N ALA A 6 -4.71 2.18 15.14
CA ALA A 6 -3.76 2.26 14.03
C ALA A 6 -3.78 3.63 13.31
N ARG A 7 -4.97 4.19 13.09
CA ARG A 7 -5.18 5.53 12.47
C ARG A 7 -4.60 6.70 13.26
N LYS A 8 -4.19 6.49 14.52
CA LYS A 8 -3.58 7.51 15.39
C LYS A 8 -2.07 7.33 15.52
N LEU A 9 -1.50 6.28 14.92
CA LEU A 9 -0.08 6.02 14.95
C LEU A 9 0.61 6.81 13.84
N SER A 10 1.63 7.56 14.20
CA SER A 10 2.58 8.12 13.25
C SER A 10 3.55 7.04 12.77
N LEU A 11 4.27 7.29 11.67
CA LEU A 11 5.33 6.40 11.22
C LEU A 11 6.42 6.20 12.30
N LYS A 12 6.69 7.23 13.11
CA LYS A 12 7.59 7.14 14.26
C LYS A 12 7.08 6.13 15.30
N ASP A 13 5.78 6.14 15.59
CA ASP A 13 5.17 5.20 16.54
C ASP A 13 5.24 3.77 16.00
N VAL A 14 4.98 3.57 14.70
CA VAL A 14 5.12 2.27 14.04
C VAL A 14 6.54 1.72 14.15
N HIS A 15 7.56 2.54 13.89
CA HIS A 15 8.96 2.14 14.03
C HIS A 15 9.30 1.71 15.47
N HIS A 16 8.80 2.45 16.45
CA HIS A 16 9.06 2.17 17.86
C HIS A 16 8.35 0.89 18.33
N LEU A 17 7.06 0.77 18.04
CA LEU A 17 6.18 -0.30 18.54
C LEU A 17 6.40 -1.64 17.84
N LEU A 18 6.68 -1.63 16.53
CA LEU A 18 6.84 -2.85 15.74
C LEU A 18 8.31 -3.22 15.47
N GLY A 19 9.27 -2.39 15.90
CA GLY A 19 10.69 -2.62 15.64
C GLY A 19 11.08 -2.59 14.15
N ILE A 20 10.20 -2.10 13.27
CA ILE A 20 10.45 -2.02 11.84
C ILE A 20 11.54 -0.98 11.60
N LYS A 21 12.58 -1.33 10.84
CA LYS A 21 13.65 -0.40 10.46
C LYS A 21 13.40 0.13 9.05
N PRO A 22 13.51 1.46 8.82
CA PRO A 22 13.34 2.00 7.49
C PRO A 22 14.49 1.54 6.57
N LEU A 23 14.13 1.08 5.38
CA LEU A 23 15.08 0.79 4.30
C LEU A 23 14.94 1.87 3.23
N TYR A 24 15.88 2.82 3.21
CA TYR A 24 15.90 3.88 2.21
C TYR A 24 16.59 3.39 0.94
N ASN A 25 16.02 3.73 -0.23
CA ASN A 25 16.55 3.38 -1.55
C ASN A 25 16.80 1.86 -1.72
N GLY A 26 16.09 1.04 -0.97
CA GLY A 26 16.14 -0.41 -1.11
C GLY A 26 15.48 -0.85 -2.40
N LEU A 27 16.04 -1.88 -3.02
CA LEU A 27 15.31 -2.64 -4.02
C LEU A 27 14.44 -3.67 -3.29
N PHE A 28 13.20 -3.86 -3.75
CA PHE A 28 12.38 -4.99 -3.29
C PHE A 28 12.78 -6.30 -3.97
N ALA A 29 13.49 -6.24 -5.09
CA ALA A 29 13.91 -7.41 -5.87
C ALA A 29 14.72 -8.46 -5.06
N PRO A 30 15.59 -8.11 -4.10
CA PRO A 30 16.24 -9.10 -3.24
C PRO A 30 15.28 -9.78 -2.25
N LEU A 31 14.17 -9.11 -1.91
CA LEU A 31 13.14 -9.62 -0.99
C LEU A 31 12.06 -10.42 -1.71
N LEU A 32 11.95 -10.25 -3.03
CA LEU A 32 10.91 -10.83 -3.87
C LEU A 32 11.58 -11.48 -5.09
N THR A 33 11.56 -12.81 -5.17
CA THR A 33 11.87 -13.49 -6.42
C THR A 33 10.70 -13.28 -7.37
N LEU A 34 10.78 -12.23 -8.19
CA LEU A 34 9.75 -11.87 -9.17
C LEU A 34 10.11 -12.43 -10.53
N GLU A 35 9.15 -13.11 -11.16
CA GLU A 35 9.25 -13.44 -12.57
C GLU A 35 9.14 -12.16 -13.42
N PRO A 36 9.80 -12.09 -14.59
CA PRO A 36 9.62 -10.98 -15.50
C PRO A 36 8.16 -10.87 -15.94
N LEU A 37 7.66 -9.64 -16.06
CA LEU A 37 6.32 -9.39 -16.58
C LEU A 37 6.23 -9.80 -18.06
N THR A 38 5.17 -10.50 -18.40
CA THR A 38 4.78 -10.81 -19.77
C THR A 38 4.40 -9.55 -20.55
N GLU A 39 4.40 -9.62 -21.89
CA GLU A 39 3.97 -8.50 -22.74
C GLU A 39 2.53 -8.05 -22.40
N THR A 40 1.62 -9.00 -22.21
CA THR A 40 0.24 -8.70 -21.80
C THR A 40 0.18 -8.00 -20.43
N GLU A 41 0.98 -8.42 -19.46
CA GLU A 41 1.00 -7.74 -18.14
C GLU A 41 1.56 -6.33 -18.23
N GLN A 42 2.55 -6.10 -19.09
CA GLN A 42 3.09 -4.77 -19.34
C GLN A 42 2.07 -3.85 -20.02
N GLU A 43 1.34 -4.35 -21.03
CA GLU A 43 0.26 -3.60 -21.68
C GLU A 43 -0.85 -3.23 -20.69
N GLU A 44 -1.27 -4.17 -19.83
CA GLU A 44 -2.26 -3.89 -18.79
C GLU A 44 -1.77 -2.86 -17.78
N LEU A 45 -0.49 -2.89 -17.39
CA LEU A 45 0.09 -1.85 -16.52
C LEU A 45 0.08 -0.46 -17.16
N VAL A 46 0.37 -0.37 -18.47
CA VAL A 46 0.29 0.89 -19.21
C VAL A 46 -1.15 1.40 -19.22
N ASN A 47 -2.13 0.53 -19.48
CA ASN A 47 -3.55 0.90 -19.46
C ASN A 47 -3.97 1.42 -18.08
N ILE A 48 -3.62 0.73 -16.99
CA ILE A 48 -3.91 1.16 -15.61
C ILE A 48 -3.28 2.54 -15.33
N GLN A 49 -2.05 2.75 -15.79
CA GLN A 49 -1.36 4.03 -15.63
C GLN A 49 -2.09 5.15 -16.38
N ASP A 50 -2.49 4.91 -17.63
CA ASP A 50 -3.19 5.89 -18.46
C ASP A 50 -4.58 6.23 -17.92
N GLU A 51 -5.34 5.23 -17.47
CA GLU A 51 -6.62 5.42 -16.81
C GLU A 51 -6.48 6.30 -15.56
N PHE A 52 -5.54 5.97 -14.67
CA PHE A 52 -5.27 6.79 -13.49
C PHE A 52 -4.86 8.23 -13.85
N ARG A 53 -3.99 8.38 -14.85
CA ARG A 53 -3.50 9.68 -15.31
C ARG A 53 -4.64 10.59 -15.76
N ASN A 54 -5.64 10.04 -16.44
CA ASN A 54 -6.82 10.81 -16.87
C ASN A 54 -7.55 11.44 -15.69
N TYR A 55 -7.78 10.70 -14.61
CA TYR A 55 -8.39 11.25 -13.39
C TYR A 55 -7.47 12.22 -12.66
N TRP A 56 -6.17 11.95 -12.65
CA TRP A 56 -5.20 12.82 -11.99
C TRP A 56 -5.09 14.19 -12.65
N LEU A 57 -5.13 14.25 -13.99
CA LEU A 57 -5.09 15.50 -14.76
C LEU A 57 -6.30 16.41 -14.50
N GLU A 58 -7.44 15.86 -14.06
CA GLU A 58 -8.63 16.63 -13.69
C GLU A 58 -8.53 17.30 -12.29
N GLY A 59 -7.45 17.04 -11.56
CA GLY A 59 -6.99 17.86 -10.43
C GLY A 59 -7.10 17.23 -9.05
N LYS A 60 -8.20 16.52 -8.74
CA LYS A 60 -8.32 15.78 -7.47
C LYS A 60 -8.88 14.39 -7.71
N VAL A 61 -8.06 13.38 -7.43
CA VAL A 61 -8.49 11.98 -7.39
C VAL A 61 -8.92 11.67 -5.95
N SER A 62 -10.19 11.34 -5.77
CA SER A 62 -10.68 10.85 -4.49
C SER A 62 -10.04 9.51 -4.13
N GLU A 63 -9.96 9.19 -2.85
CA GLU A 63 -9.47 7.89 -2.38
C GLU A 63 -10.22 6.72 -3.02
N GLY A 64 -11.56 6.85 -3.17
CA GLY A 64 -12.38 5.86 -3.86
C GLY A 64 -12.00 5.67 -5.33
N GLN A 65 -11.67 6.76 -6.04
CA GLN A 65 -11.18 6.67 -7.42
C GLN A 65 -9.82 5.99 -7.46
N VAL A 66 -8.86 6.33 -6.60
CA VAL A 66 -7.55 5.66 -6.53
C VAL A 66 -7.73 4.14 -6.33
N ARG A 67 -8.63 3.75 -5.42
CA ARG A 67 -8.95 2.34 -5.17
C ARG A 67 -9.49 1.65 -6.42
N LEU A 68 -10.42 2.29 -7.13
CA LEU A 68 -11.13 1.70 -8.26
C LEU A 68 -10.28 1.62 -9.53
N VAL A 69 -9.54 2.68 -9.86
CA VAL A 69 -8.87 2.82 -11.17
C VAL A 69 -7.40 2.41 -11.14
N SER A 70 -6.85 2.15 -9.95
CA SER A 70 -5.45 1.76 -9.80
C SER A 70 -5.30 0.53 -8.91
N VAL A 71 -5.71 0.61 -7.64
CA VAL A 71 -5.43 -0.47 -6.68
C VAL A 71 -6.14 -1.76 -7.06
N ALA A 72 -7.44 -1.72 -7.36
CA ALA A 72 -8.20 -2.91 -7.72
C ALA A 72 -7.71 -3.57 -9.04
N PRO A 73 -7.43 -2.82 -10.12
CA PRO A 73 -6.79 -3.38 -11.32
C PRO A 73 -5.43 -4.02 -11.06
N LEU A 74 -4.57 -3.38 -10.25
CA LEU A 74 -3.26 -3.93 -9.88
C LEU A 74 -3.38 -5.23 -9.08
N LEU A 75 -4.31 -5.29 -8.12
CA LEU A 75 -4.59 -6.52 -7.37
C LEU A 75 -5.11 -7.64 -8.27
N ARG A 76 -5.98 -7.31 -9.23
CA ARG A 76 -6.45 -8.26 -10.25
C ARG A 76 -5.30 -8.80 -11.09
N LEU A 77 -4.44 -7.91 -11.58
CA LEU A 77 -3.28 -8.27 -12.41
C LEU A 77 -2.31 -9.17 -11.64
N ALA A 78 -2.05 -8.84 -10.37
CA ALA A 78 -1.24 -9.65 -9.45
C ALA A 78 -1.93 -10.95 -8.98
N GLY A 79 -3.12 -11.29 -9.50
CA GLY A 79 -3.80 -12.56 -9.26
C GLY A 79 -4.58 -12.65 -7.94
N PHE A 80 -4.70 -11.57 -7.15
CA PHE A 80 -5.39 -11.59 -5.85
C PHE A 80 -6.89 -11.88 -5.95
N HIS A 81 -7.47 -11.75 -7.14
CA HIS A 81 -8.89 -12.03 -7.41
C HIS A 81 -9.13 -13.50 -7.74
N ARG A 82 -8.08 -14.33 -7.76
CA ARG A 82 -8.15 -15.73 -8.14
C ARG A 82 -7.94 -16.62 -6.90
N PRO A 83 -8.58 -17.80 -6.86
CA PRO A 83 -8.28 -18.81 -5.85
C PRO A 83 -6.77 -19.12 -5.81
N PRO A 84 -6.21 -19.47 -4.64
CA PRO A 84 -6.86 -19.64 -3.34
C PRO A 84 -6.98 -18.36 -2.49
N ILE A 85 -6.62 -17.21 -3.04
CA ILE A 85 -6.66 -15.93 -2.33
C ILE A 85 -8.10 -15.44 -2.27
N LYS A 86 -8.51 -14.96 -1.09
CA LYS A 86 -9.76 -14.23 -0.91
C LYS A 86 -9.48 -12.82 -0.44
N LEU A 87 -10.03 -11.86 -1.17
CA LEU A 87 -10.02 -10.45 -0.80
C LEU A 87 -11.26 -10.14 0.03
N ASN A 88 -11.02 -9.47 1.15
CA ASN A 88 -12.07 -8.83 1.92
C ASN A 88 -11.76 -7.32 1.98
N VAL A 89 -12.80 -6.50 1.81
CA VAL A 89 -12.71 -5.03 1.80
C VAL A 89 -13.28 -4.51 3.12
N GLU A 90 -12.63 -3.50 3.71
CA GLU A 90 -13.01 -2.91 5.00
C GLU A 90 -13.07 -3.93 6.15
N GLU A 91 -11.93 -4.52 6.48
CA GLU A 91 -11.81 -5.51 7.56
C GLU A 91 -11.25 -4.90 8.84
N GLU A 92 -11.69 -5.36 10.01
CA GLU A 92 -11.05 -4.99 11.26
C GLU A 92 -9.70 -5.69 11.43
N ILE A 93 -8.69 -4.95 11.89
CA ILE A 93 -7.41 -5.51 12.29
C ILE A 93 -7.64 -6.28 13.59
N ALA A 94 -7.54 -7.62 13.52
CA ALA A 94 -7.42 -8.46 14.71
C ALA A 94 -6.24 -7.97 15.56
N ARG A 95 -6.39 -7.96 16.89
CA ARG A 95 -5.42 -7.37 17.81
C ARG A 95 -3.99 -7.83 17.50
N ILE A 96 -3.15 -6.89 17.08
CA ILE A 96 -1.71 -7.12 16.95
C ILE A 96 -1.12 -6.90 18.33
N TYR A 97 -0.76 -7.99 19.00
CA TYR A 97 -0.15 -7.94 20.33
C TYR A 97 1.33 -7.57 20.19
N ILE A 98 1.75 -6.57 20.95
CA ILE A 98 3.17 -6.25 21.13
C ILE A 98 3.64 -7.14 22.28
N GLU A 99 4.49 -8.12 21.96
CA GLU A 99 4.83 -9.25 22.85
C GLU A 99 5.30 -8.81 24.25
N ASP A 100 5.90 -7.63 24.37
CA ASP A 100 6.53 -7.16 25.61
C ASP A 100 5.84 -5.96 26.30
N GLU A 101 4.74 -5.41 25.76
CA GLU A 101 4.21 -4.10 26.22
C GLU A 101 2.78 -4.09 26.83
N ASP A 102 2.16 -5.25 27.09
CA ASP A 102 0.73 -5.36 27.50
C ASP A 102 -0.19 -4.40 26.71
N THR A 103 0.12 -4.27 25.43
CA THR A 103 -0.42 -3.30 24.49
C THR A 103 -0.74 -4.00 23.19
N TYR A 104 -1.86 -3.62 22.58
CA TYR A 104 -2.22 -4.10 21.26
C TYR A 104 -2.64 -2.96 20.34
N ILE A 105 -2.36 -3.16 19.05
CA ILE A 105 -2.80 -2.29 17.98
C ILE A 105 -4.06 -2.90 17.34
N THR A 106 -5.07 -2.08 17.11
CA THR A 106 -6.28 -2.44 16.36
C THR A 106 -6.70 -1.29 15.45
N GLY A 107 -7.53 -1.57 14.45
CA GLY A 107 -7.93 -0.58 13.45
C GLY A 107 -8.77 -1.21 12.36
N ARG A 108 -8.85 -0.54 11.21
CA ARG A 108 -9.51 -1.06 10.00
C ARG A 108 -8.49 -1.11 8.86
N PHE A 109 -8.40 -2.24 8.17
CA PHE A 109 -7.69 -2.39 6.90
C PHE A 109 -8.61 -2.01 5.75
N ASP A 110 -8.06 -1.35 4.74
CA ASP A 110 -8.82 -1.07 3.51
C ASP A 110 -9.01 -2.33 2.68
N ILE A 111 -8.00 -3.19 2.61
CA ILE A 111 -8.03 -4.48 1.90
C ILE A 111 -7.21 -5.51 2.68
N VAL A 112 -7.77 -6.72 2.86
CA VAL A 112 -7.05 -7.88 3.40
C VAL A 112 -7.11 -9.02 2.39
N ALA A 113 -5.94 -9.59 2.10
CA ALA A 113 -5.78 -10.75 1.23
C ALA A 113 -5.28 -11.94 2.04
N VAL A 114 -6.04 -13.04 2.05
CA VAL A 114 -5.63 -14.28 2.74
C VAL A 114 -5.60 -15.42 1.74
N ASN A 115 -4.45 -16.08 1.63
CA ASN A 115 -4.36 -17.38 0.99
C ASN A 115 -4.82 -18.45 2.00
N ARG A 116 -5.93 -19.13 1.71
CA ARG A 116 -6.51 -20.14 2.60
C ARG A 116 -5.99 -21.56 2.35
N GLN A 117 -5.04 -21.73 1.43
CA GLN A 117 -4.38 -22.99 1.16
C GLN A 117 -2.95 -22.97 1.71
N GLY A 118 -2.72 -23.76 2.76
CA GLY A 118 -1.40 -23.97 3.37
C GLY A 118 -1.45 -23.95 4.89
N GLN A 119 -0.71 -24.87 5.53
CA GLN A 119 -0.48 -24.90 6.98
C GLN A 119 0.81 -24.14 7.39
N GLN A 120 1.42 -23.41 6.45
CA GLN A 120 2.71 -22.75 6.67
C GLN A 120 2.51 -21.33 7.20
N ALA A 121 3.47 -20.86 8.01
CA ALA A 121 3.54 -19.47 8.44
C ALA A 121 3.68 -18.58 7.20
N ILE A 122 2.60 -17.89 6.83
CA ILE A 122 2.61 -16.92 5.75
C ILE A 122 3.33 -15.67 6.28
N PRO A 123 4.40 -15.19 5.63
CA PRO A 123 5.00 -13.93 6.01
C PRO A 123 3.95 -12.82 5.90
N LEU A 124 3.71 -12.10 6.99
CA LEU A 124 2.80 -10.97 7.04
C LEU A 124 3.49 -9.75 6.45
N TRP A 125 2.99 -9.27 5.31
CA TRP A 125 3.43 -8.02 4.71
C TRP A 125 2.49 -6.90 5.15
N ILE A 126 3.03 -5.91 5.85
CA ILE A 126 2.29 -4.70 6.25
C ILE A 126 2.71 -3.57 5.32
N LEU A 127 1.80 -3.14 4.45
CA LEU A 127 1.97 -1.93 3.67
C LEU A 127 1.39 -0.76 4.47
N VAL A 128 2.26 0.17 4.89
CA VAL A 128 1.84 1.43 5.51
C VAL A 128 1.85 2.51 4.44
N VAL A 129 0.67 2.99 4.04
CA VAL A 129 0.53 4.13 3.12
C VAL A 129 0.14 5.35 3.93
N GLU A 130 1.06 6.30 4.08
CA GLU A 130 0.74 7.63 4.60
C GLU A 130 0.45 8.55 3.41
N SER A 131 -0.83 8.74 3.08
CA SER A 131 -1.23 9.80 2.16
C SER A 131 -1.14 11.13 2.90
N LYS A 132 -0.04 11.85 2.69
CA LYS A 132 -0.06 13.27 3.00
C LYS A 132 -1.02 13.92 2.01
N ASN A 133 -2.00 14.66 2.52
CA ASN A 133 -2.53 15.77 1.74
C ASN A 133 -1.34 16.69 1.47
N SER A 134 -0.66 16.50 0.35
CA SER A 134 0.01 17.62 -0.28
C SER A 134 -1.12 18.52 -0.74
N ASP A 135 -1.61 19.38 0.16
CA ASP A 135 -1.89 20.73 -0.32
C ASP A 135 -0.57 21.16 -0.94
N VAL A 136 -0.52 21.08 -2.28
CA VAL A 136 0.43 21.89 -3.01
C VAL A 136 0.03 23.30 -2.63
N ASP A 137 0.68 23.84 -1.61
CA ASP A 137 0.66 25.27 -1.39
C ASP A 137 1.37 25.85 -2.61
N VAL A 138 0.59 26.24 -3.61
CA VAL A 138 1.02 27.00 -4.78
C VAL A 138 1.36 28.41 -4.28
N SER A 139 2.34 28.50 -3.40
CA SER A 139 2.99 29.74 -3.00
C SER A 139 4.46 29.47 -2.74
N THR A 140 5.17 29.07 -3.79
CA THR A 140 6.41 29.77 -4.19
C THR A 140 6.84 29.26 -5.57
N ARG A 141 6.34 29.95 -6.60
CA ARG A 141 7.06 30.05 -7.88
C ARG A 141 8.48 30.48 -7.57
N HIS A 142 9.46 29.61 -7.71
CA HIS A 142 10.76 30.00 -8.25
C HIS A 142 11.06 29.04 -9.40
N LEU A 143 10.80 29.57 -10.60
CA LEU A 143 11.25 29.06 -11.88
C LEU A 143 12.71 28.63 -11.77
N HIS A 144 13.02 27.39 -12.18
CA HIS A 144 14.18 27.13 -13.02
C HIS A 144 13.88 25.87 -13.84
N ASN A 145 13.68 26.11 -15.14
CA ASN A 145 13.85 25.09 -16.18
C ASN A 145 15.16 24.34 -15.95
N THR A 146 15.16 23.02 -16.07
CA THR A 146 16.12 22.26 -16.88
C THR A 146 15.62 20.82 -17.04
N LEU A 147 15.11 20.53 -18.24
CA LEU A 147 15.11 19.19 -18.83
C LEU A 147 16.54 18.65 -18.87
N LYS A 148 16.77 17.44 -18.39
CA LYS A 148 17.79 16.53 -18.96
C LYS A 148 17.26 15.09 -18.91
N PHE A 149 17.50 14.43 -20.04
CA PHE A 149 17.07 13.11 -20.48
C PHE A 149 17.07 12.00 -19.43
#